data_AF-A0A3N2C3Z6-F1
#
_entry.id   AF-A0A3N2C3Z6-F1
#
_cell.length_a   1.000
_cell.length_b   1.000
_cell.length_c   1.000
_cell.angle_alpha   90.00
_cell.angle_beta   90.00
_cell.angle_gamma   90.00
#
_symmetry.space_group_name_H-M   'P 1'
#
loop_
_entity.id
_entity.type
_entity.pdbx_description
1 polymer ?
#
loop_
_entity_poly.entity_id
_entity_poly.type
_entity_poly.pdbx_seq_one_letter_code
_entity_poly.pdbx_strand_id
1 'polypeptide(L)'
;MTPRTRRAISLAVLLVGFTTLAGCSSPPPEEPPILLPPVAWEDGIAPSSPLESDPIVQAARTATAADAYSWNSGNFDFAQLNQSWQTDDIEWNYRGYIQQTGPRFSFIFPGPPAWTPLSIDANPNGDSPTWIILRICGNSADWIAREDKPTTTGLFDRATATTGFISITDNEDGTYTVVDRDYGSGGPEGAFGSGEPCDGSTIPVGRYRITPPFPRLPVTKAQKPPRYLDTAD
;
A
#
# COMPACT_ATOMS: atom_id res chain seq x y z
N MET A 1 -34.56 0.46 -82.08
CA MET A 1 -34.66 1.93 -82.19
C MET A 1 -34.71 2.51 -80.79
N THR A 2 -33.67 3.25 -80.38
CA THR A 2 -33.73 4.27 -79.33
C THR A 2 -34.89 5.24 -79.64
N PRO A 3 -35.61 5.86 -78.66
CA PRO A 3 -34.95 6.76 -77.71
C PRO A 3 -35.63 7.06 -76.34
N ARG A 4 -34.80 7.60 -75.43
CA ARG A 4 -34.97 8.84 -74.63
C ARG A 4 -35.89 8.97 -73.39
N THR A 5 -35.19 9.38 -72.33
CA THR A 5 -35.49 10.41 -71.29
C THR A 5 -36.59 10.12 -70.27
N ARG A 6 -36.25 9.68 -69.05
CA ARG A 6 -35.70 10.46 -67.91
C ARG A 6 -36.47 11.77 -67.63
N ARG A 7 -37.37 11.73 -66.65
CA ARG A 7 -37.73 12.88 -65.82
C ARG A 7 -37.09 12.67 -64.43
N ALA A 8 -36.30 13.66 -64.04
CA ALA A 8 -35.71 13.78 -62.72
C ALA A 8 -36.77 14.25 -61.72
N ILE A 9 -36.79 13.65 -60.53
CA ILE A 9 -37.33 14.27 -59.32
C ILE A 9 -36.22 14.18 -58.29
N SER A 10 -35.60 15.32 -58.02
CA SER A 10 -34.60 15.50 -56.99
C SER A 10 -35.29 15.49 -55.63
N LEU A 11 -34.93 14.54 -54.76
CA LEU A 11 -35.25 14.60 -53.34
C LEU A 11 -33.95 14.87 -52.58
N ALA A 12 -33.81 16.09 -52.09
CA ALA A 12 -32.71 16.49 -51.22
C ALA A 12 -32.96 15.90 -49.82
N VAL A 13 -32.15 14.92 -49.43
CA VAL A 13 -32.10 14.41 -48.05
C VAL A 13 -31.12 15.29 -47.28
N LEU A 14 -31.65 16.13 -46.40
CA LEU A 14 -30.87 16.86 -45.40
C LEU A 14 -30.35 15.86 -44.35
N LEU A 15 -29.09 15.46 -44.49
CA LEU A 15 -28.32 14.81 -43.43
C LEU A 15 -27.88 15.89 -42.43
N VAL A 16 -28.62 16.03 -41.33
CA VAL A 16 -28.16 16.77 -40.16
C VAL A 16 -27.14 15.90 -39.45
N GLY A 17 -25.86 16.12 -39.74
CA GLY A 17 -24.76 15.53 -39.01
C GLY A 17 -24.65 16.17 -37.63
N PHE A 18 -25.06 15.45 -36.58
CA PHE A 18 -24.64 15.73 -35.22
C PHE A 18 -23.18 15.31 -35.08
N THR A 19 -22.25 16.22 -35.30
CA THR A 19 -20.87 16.07 -34.83
C THR A 19 -20.89 16.28 -33.31
N THR A 20 -21.00 15.21 -32.54
CA THR A 20 -20.67 15.24 -31.12
C THR A 20 -19.17 15.50 -31.01
N LEU A 21 -18.81 16.71 -30.56
CA LEU A 21 -17.47 17.02 -30.08
C LEU A 21 -17.24 16.20 -28.81
N ALA A 22 -16.81 14.95 -28.97
CA ALA A 22 -16.14 14.23 -27.90
C ALA A 22 -14.83 14.98 -27.63
N GLY A 23 -14.88 15.92 -26.69
CA GLY A 23 -13.68 16.52 -26.14
C GLY A 23 -12.86 15.40 -25.51
N CYS A 24 -11.84 14.92 -26.21
CA CYS A 24 -10.81 14.07 -25.64
C CYS A 24 -10.05 14.91 -24.61
N SER A 25 -10.56 14.99 -23.38
CA SER A 25 -9.73 15.36 -22.25
C SER A 25 -8.64 14.31 -22.15
N SER A 26 -7.40 14.69 -22.43
CA SER A 26 -6.25 13.82 -22.16
C SER A 26 -6.33 13.36 -20.72
N PRO A 27 -6.09 12.06 -20.43
CA PRO A 27 -6.00 11.62 -19.06
C PRO A 27 -4.95 12.48 -18.35
N PRO A 28 -5.19 12.88 -17.09
CA PRO A 28 -4.21 13.65 -16.33
C PRO A 28 -2.86 12.91 -16.37
N PRO A 29 -1.73 13.63 -16.46
CA PRO A 29 -0.42 13.00 -16.48
C PRO A 29 -0.27 12.07 -15.28
N GLU A 30 0.14 10.83 -15.54
CA GLU A 30 0.46 9.88 -14.47
C GLU A 30 1.59 10.49 -13.62
N GLU A 31 1.34 10.66 -12.32
CA GLU A 31 2.34 11.21 -11.41
C GLU A 31 3.53 10.23 -11.35
N PRO A 32 4.77 10.70 -11.55
CA PRO A 32 5.91 9.81 -11.54
C PRO A 32 6.00 9.07 -10.19
N PRO A 33 6.45 7.81 -10.18
CA PRO A 33 6.59 7.05 -8.94
C PRO A 33 7.49 7.79 -7.96
N ILE A 34 7.05 7.89 -6.70
CA ILE A 34 7.87 8.49 -5.64
C ILE A 34 9.09 7.61 -5.39
N LEU A 35 10.27 8.21 -5.32
CA LEU A 35 11.45 7.50 -4.83
C LEU A 35 11.35 7.37 -3.32
N LEU A 36 11.11 6.15 -2.84
CA LEU A 36 11.10 5.86 -1.41
C LEU A 36 12.48 6.13 -0.80
N PRO A 37 12.57 6.61 0.46
CA PRO A 37 13.84 6.91 1.08
C PRO A 37 14.74 5.66 1.15
N PRO A 38 16.06 5.80 0.92
CA PRO A 38 16.96 4.66 0.96
C PRO A 38 17.05 4.08 2.37
N VAL A 39 17.08 2.75 2.44
CA VAL A 39 17.17 1.99 3.69
C VAL A 39 18.62 1.60 3.97
N ALA A 40 19.04 1.71 5.22
CA ALA A 40 20.25 1.12 5.77
C ALA A 40 19.85 -0.06 6.67
N TRP A 41 20.46 -1.21 6.42
CA TRP A 41 20.18 -2.44 7.15
C TRP A 41 21.03 -2.51 8.42
N GLU A 42 20.38 -2.63 9.57
CA GLU A 42 21.06 -2.88 10.84
C GLU A 42 21.84 -4.20 10.79
N ASP A 43 23.01 -4.21 11.41
CA ASP A 43 23.91 -5.37 11.49
C ASP A 43 24.32 -5.96 10.13
N GLY A 44 24.08 -5.24 9.02
CA GLY A 44 24.30 -5.72 7.66
C GLY A 44 23.29 -6.79 7.20
N ILE A 45 22.20 -7.00 7.95
CA ILE A 45 21.18 -8.01 7.65
C ILE A 45 20.15 -7.42 6.69
N ALA A 46 20.37 -7.62 5.39
CA ALA A 46 19.40 -7.30 4.35
C ALA A 46 18.43 -8.48 4.12
N PRO A 47 17.25 -8.24 3.51
CA PRO A 47 16.35 -9.32 3.10
C PRO A 47 17.06 -10.33 2.21
N SER A 48 17.07 -11.59 2.62
CA SER A 48 17.85 -12.65 1.95
C SER A 48 17.15 -14.01 1.91
N SER A 49 15.86 -14.08 2.28
CA SER A 49 15.09 -15.32 2.20
C SER A 49 15.01 -15.80 0.74
N PRO A 50 14.99 -17.12 0.46
CA PRO A 50 14.71 -17.63 -0.87
C PRO A 50 13.39 -17.12 -1.46
N LEU A 51 12.42 -16.75 -0.61
CA LEU A 51 11.14 -16.17 -1.05
C LEU A 51 11.26 -14.69 -1.45
N GLU A 52 12.37 -14.01 -1.21
CA GLU A 52 12.50 -12.59 -1.59
C GLU A 52 12.42 -12.39 -3.11
N SER A 53 12.72 -13.38 -3.95
CA SER A 53 12.53 -13.26 -5.39
C SER A 53 11.07 -13.45 -5.84
N ASP A 54 10.18 -13.86 -4.94
CA ASP A 54 8.77 -14.09 -5.26
C ASP A 54 8.03 -12.75 -5.46
N PRO A 55 7.22 -12.60 -6.54
CA PRO A 55 6.51 -11.36 -6.81
C PRO A 55 5.52 -10.97 -5.70
N ILE A 56 4.95 -11.92 -4.96
CA ILE A 56 4.06 -11.67 -3.82
C ILE A 56 4.84 -11.01 -2.68
N VAL A 57 6.05 -11.50 -2.40
CA VAL A 57 6.93 -10.92 -1.39
C VAL A 57 7.39 -9.52 -1.81
N GLN A 58 7.75 -9.33 -3.08
CA GLN A 58 8.11 -8.00 -3.60
C GLN A 58 6.96 -6.99 -3.51
N ALA A 59 5.73 -7.42 -3.79
CA ALA A 59 4.54 -6.60 -3.61
C ALA A 59 4.33 -6.22 -2.14
N ALA A 60 4.44 -7.19 -1.21
CA ALA A 60 4.34 -6.93 0.22
C ALA A 60 5.43 -6.00 0.75
N ARG A 61 6.68 -6.13 0.28
CA ARG A 61 7.78 -5.21 0.60
C ARG A 61 7.47 -3.79 0.14
N THR A 62 6.98 -3.65 -1.10
CA THR A 62 6.58 -2.36 -1.67
C THR A 62 5.44 -1.73 -0.87
N ALA A 63 4.39 -2.50 -0.59
CA ALA A 63 3.23 -2.07 0.18
C ALA A 63 3.60 -1.58 1.57
N THR A 64 4.35 -2.39 2.33
CA THR A 64 4.73 -2.03 3.71
C THR A 64 5.71 -0.86 3.77
N ALA A 65 6.55 -0.66 2.76
CA ALA A 65 7.40 0.51 2.64
C ALA A 65 6.63 1.79 2.25
N ALA A 66 5.62 1.66 1.37
CA ALA A 66 4.73 2.76 0.99
C ALA A 66 3.86 3.21 2.18
N ASP A 67 3.33 2.26 2.95
CA ASP A 67 2.59 2.52 4.20
C ASP A 67 3.46 3.30 5.20
N ALA A 68 4.66 2.80 5.54
CA ALA A 68 5.57 3.52 6.43
C ALA A 68 5.92 4.94 5.92
N TYR A 69 6.07 5.11 4.60
CA TYR A 69 6.31 6.41 4.00
C TYR A 69 5.09 7.35 4.09
N SER A 70 3.87 6.85 3.90
CA SER A 70 2.64 7.68 3.97
C SER A 70 2.47 8.26 5.38
N TRP A 71 2.70 7.45 6.41
CA TRP A 71 2.70 7.86 7.81
C TRP A 71 3.78 8.89 8.14
N ASN A 72 4.96 8.76 7.55
CA ASN A 72 6.08 9.68 7.79
C ASN A 72 5.93 11.02 7.06
N SER A 73 5.36 11.00 5.86
CA SER A 73 5.23 12.18 5.01
C SER A 73 3.88 12.88 5.16
N GLY A 74 2.86 12.19 5.67
CA GLY A 74 1.47 12.63 5.55
C GLY A 74 0.98 12.68 4.11
N ASN A 75 1.61 11.93 3.20
CA ASN A 75 1.16 11.79 1.82
C ASN A 75 0.48 10.43 1.63
N PHE A 76 -0.85 10.43 1.54
CA PHE A 76 -1.70 9.27 1.27
C PHE A 76 -2.18 9.23 -0.19
N ASP A 77 -1.62 10.09 -1.04
CA ASP A 77 -1.92 10.15 -2.46
C ASP A 77 -0.65 10.04 -3.30
N PHE A 78 -0.21 8.81 -3.52
CA PHE A 78 0.84 8.50 -4.48
C PHE A 78 0.65 7.11 -5.08
N ALA A 79 1.16 6.94 -6.30
CA ALA A 79 0.90 5.76 -7.12
C ALA A 79 1.22 4.45 -6.40
N GLN A 80 2.40 4.33 -5.76
CA GLN A 80 2.79 3.07 -5.13
C GLN A 80 1.91 2.68 -3.95
N LEU A 81 1.40 3.63 -3.16
CA LEU A 81 0.44 3.30 -2.09
C LEU A 81 -0.88 2.82 -2.70
N ASN A 82 -1.42 3.59 -3.65
CA ASN A 82 -2.70 3.30 -4.30
C ASN A 82 -2.70 2.01 -5.15
N GLN A 83 -1.53 1.56 -5.60
CA GLN A 83 -1.36 0.33 -6.38
C GLN A 83 -1.10 -0.90 -5.50
N SER A 84 -0.69 -0.73 -4.25
CA SER A 84 -0.24 -1.83 -3.39
C SER A 84 -1.13 -2.08 -2.17
N TRP A 85 -2.07 -1.17 -1.89
CA TRP A 85 -3.04 -1.30 -0.80
C TRP A 85 -4.47 -1.13 -1.30
N GLN A 86 -5.41 -1.80 -0.63
CA GLN A 86 -6.83 -1.55 -0.81
C GLN A 86 -7.21 -0.14 -0.34
N THR A 87 -8.26 0.41 -0.95
CA THR A 87 -8.75 1.76 -0.66
C THR A 87 -9.20 1.92 0.79
N ASP A 88 -9.86 0.91 1.35
CA ASP A 88 -10.35 0.94 2.73
C ASP A 88 -9.20 1.01 3.75
N ASP A 89 -8.08 0.31 3.49
CA ASP A 89 -6.89 0.34 4.33
C ASP A 89 -6.14 1.67 4.26
N ILE A 90 -6.06 2.27 3.06
CA ILE A 90 -5.50 3.61 2.90
C ILE A 90 -6.33 4.62 3.70
N GLU A 91 -7.65 4.51 3.66
CA GLU A 91 -8.54 5.37 4.44
C GLU A 91 -8.38 5.14 5.95
N TRP A 92 -8.32 3.88 6.38
CA TRP A 92 -8.09 3.53 7.78
C TRP A 92 -6.78 4.11 8.30
N ASN A 93 -5.70 3.95 7.55
CA ASN A 93 -4.38 4.51 7.88
C ASN A 93 -4.39 6.04 7.88
N TYR A 94 -5.05 6.67 6.90
CA TYR A 94 -5.22 8.13 6.89
C TYR A 94 -5.96 8.62 8.13
N ARG A 95 -7.06 7.95 8.52
CA ARG A 95 -7.82 8.26 9.75
C ARG A 95 -6.94 8.09 10.98
N GLY A 96 -6.16 7.02 11.06
CA GLY A 96 -5.18 6.81 12.12
C GLY A 96 -4.13 7.92 12.18
N TYR A 97 -3.65 8.39 11.02
CA TYR A 97 -2.66 9.46 10.91
C TYR A 97 -3.18 10.80 11.44
N ILE A 98 -4.38 11.22 11.04
CA ILE A 98 -4.99 12.45 11.56
C ILE A 98 -5.50 12.29 13.00
N GLN A 99 -5.65 11.05 13.47
CA GLN A 99 -6.00 10.73 14.86
C GLN A 99 -4.78 10.46 15.74
N GLN A 100 -3.53 10.63 15.24
CA GLN A 100 -2.34 10.50 16.07
C GLN A 100 -2.52 11.34 17.34
N THR A 101 -2.64 10.60 18.44
CA THR A 101 -3.58 10.89 19.54
C THR A 101 -3.32 12.20 20.29
N GLY A 102 -4.08 13.24 19.94
CA GLY A 102 -4.29 14.42 20.79
C GLY A 102 -3.00 15.16 21.20
N PRO A 103 -2.98 15.92 22.31
CA PRO A 103 -1.89 16.84 22.64
C PRO A 103 -0.61 16.17 23.19
N ARG A 104 -0.34 14.87 22.97
CA ARG A 104 0.69 14.15 23.75
C ARG A 104 1.96 13.74 23.01
N PHE A 105 1.90 13.16 21.81
CA PHE A 105 3.10 12.86 21.00
C PHE A 105 2.70 12.39 19.60
N SER A 106 3.52 12.73 18.61
CA SER A 106 3.45 12.16 17.26
C SER A 106 4.34 10.91 17.16
N PHE A 107 4.16 10.13 16.11
CA PHE A 107 5.03 9.00 15.82
C PHE A 107 5.47 8.94 14.35
N ILE A 108 6.57 8.23 14.13
CA ILE A 108 7.14 7.93 12.81
C ILE A 108 7.51 6.46 12.73
N PHE A 109 7.62 5.96 11.51
CA PHE A 109 8.24 4.69 11.20
C PHE A 109 9.74 4.92 10.92
N PRO A 110 10.66 4.33 11.71
CA PRO A 110 12.09 4.45 11.45
C PRO A 110 12.52 3.89 10.08
N GLY A 111 11.71 3.01 9.51
CA GLY A 111 11.87 2.36 8.22
C GLY A 111 10.67 1.46 7.92
N PRO A 112 10.66 0.70 6.82
CA PRO A 112 9.64 -0.31 6.58
C PRO A 112 9.56 -1.30 7.74
N PRO A 113 8.37 -1.84 8.07
CA PRO A 113 8.22 -2.89 9.09
C PRO A 113 9.19 -4.05 8.88
N ALA A 114 9.84 -4.47 9.96
CA ALA A 114 10.84 -5.53 9.94
C ALA A 114 10.17 -6.91 10.00
N TRP A 115 10.42 -7.73 8.97
CA TRP A 115 9.93 -9.09 8.88
C TRP A 115 10.71 -9.92 7.85
N THR A 116 10.68 -11.24 8.01
CA THR A 116 11.18 -12.25 7.06
C THR A 116 10.03 -13.15 6.60
N PRO A 117 9.90 -13.45 5.29
CA PRO A 117 8.86 -14.36 4.81
C PRO A 117 9.15 -15.81 5.22
N LEU A 118 8.11 -16.51 5.66
CA LEU A 118 8.17 -17.92 6.08
C LEU A 118 7.56 -18.85 5.03
N SER A 119 6.37 -18.53 4.54
CA SER A 119 5.65 -19.30 3.52
C SER A 119 4.63 -18.43 2.79
N ILE A 120 4.23 -18.89 1.61
CA ILE A 120 3.13 -18.34 0.83
C ILE A 120 2.08 -19.43 0.76
N ASP A 121 0.93 -19.17 1.37
CA ASP A 121 -0.14 -20.14 1.53
C ASP A 121 -1.41 -19.62 0.83
N ALA A 122 -2.23 -20.52 0.30
CA ALA A 122 -3.58 -20.15 -0.14
C ALA A 122 -4.45 -19.84 1.09
N ASN A 123 -5.46 -18.97 0.93
CA ASN A 123 -6.40 -18.70 2.01
C ASN A 123 -7.12 -20.02 2.43
N PRO A 124 -6.99 -20.44 3.70
CA PRO A 124 -7.52 -21.70 4.22
C PRO A 124 -9.05 -21.72 4.27
N ASN A 125 -9.71 -20.56 4.26
CA ASN A 125 -11.17 -20.49 4.20
C ASN A 125 -11.69 -20.89 2.80
N GLY A 126 -10.83 -20.91 1.78
CA GLY A 126 -11.18 -21.35 0.43
C GLY A 126 -12.18 -20.44 -0.29
N ASP A 127 -12.52 -19.29 0.31
CA ASP A 127 -13.56 -18.38 -0.18
C ASP A 127 -13.16 -17.67 -1.48
N SER A 128 -11.86 -17.53 -1.75
CA SER A 128 -11.36 -17.01 -3.03
C SER A 128 -10.01 -17.62 -3.41
N PRO A 129 -9.83 -18.12 -4.64
CA PRO A 129 -8.53 -18.56 -5.14
C PRO A 129 -7.53 -17.41 -5.30
N THR A 130 -8.00 -16.17 -5.31
CA THR A 130 -7.15 -14.97 -5.41
C THR A 130 -6.64 -14.49 -4.06
N TRP A 131 -7.13 -15.03 -2.94
CA TRP A 131 -6.66 -14.63 -1.62
C TRP A 131 -5.47 -15.48 -1.19
N ILE A 132 -4.33 -14.81 -1.01
CA ILE A 132 -3.04 -15.36 -0.62
C ILE A 132 -2.68 -14.88 0.78
N ILE A 133 -2.04 -15.76 1.55
CA ILE A 133 -1.51 -15.47 2.88
C ILE A 133 0.00 -15.59 2.82
N LEU A 134 0.70 -14.46 2.99
CA LEU A 134 2.13 -14.44 3.18
C LEU A 134 2.42 -14.54 4.68
N ARG A 135 2.83 -15.71 5.16
CA ARG A 135 3.25 -15.88 6.57
C ARG A 135 4.62 -15.28 6.76
N ILE A 136 4.80 -14.55 7.85
CA ILE A 136 6.02 -13.80 8.15
C ILE A 136 6.47 -14.03 9.59
N CYS A 137 7.75 -13.81 9.85
CA CYS A 137 8.33 -13.69 11.19
C CYS A 137 8.77 -12.24 11.38
N GLY A 138 8.25 -11.56 12.40
CA GLY A 138 8.43 -10.12 12.62
C GLY A 138 7.81 -9.66 13.94
N ASN A 139 7.78 -8.34 14.15
CA ASN A 139 7.03 -7.71 15.24
C ASN A 139 6.75 -6.26 14.83
N SER A 140 5.48 -5.85 14.88
CA SER A 140 5.08 -4.47 14.54
C SER A 140 4.98 -3.54 15.76
N ALA A 141 4.76 -4.06 16.96
CA ALA A 141 4.45 -3.26 18.15
C ALA A 141 5.63 -2.36 18.58
N ASP A 142 6.87 -2.84 18.39
CA ASP A 142 8.08 -2.13 18.83
C ASP A 142 8.69 -1.24 17.72
N TRP A 143 8.18 -1.34 16.49
CA TRP A 143 8.73 -0.67 15.30
C TRP A 143 8.11 0.71 14.99
N ILE A 144 7.67 1.41 16.03
CA ILE A 144 7.14 2.79 15.94
C ILE A 144 7.93 3.68 16.88
N ALA A 145 8.56 4.73 16.35
CA ALA A 145 9.26 5.73 17.14
C ALA A 145 8.30 6.86 17.54
N ARG A 146 8.36 7.29 18.79
CA ARG A 146 7.54 8.36 19.36
C ARG A 146 8.36 9.60 19.64
N GLU A 147 7.77 10.76 19.40
CA GLU A 147 8.42 12.07 19.58
C GLU A 147 8.86 12.31 21.02
N ASP A 148 8.07 11.85 22.00
CA ASP A 148 8.36 12.01 23.43
C ASP A 148 9.41 11.01 23.96
N LYS A 149 9.74 9.98 23.17
CA LYS A 149 10.63 8.87 23.55
C LYS A 149 11.50 8.39 22.37
N PRO A 150 12.21 9.27 21.65
CA PRO A 150 12.82 8.93 20.36
C PRO A 150 14.00 7.96 20.50
N THR A 151 14.54 7.77 21.70
CA THR A 151 15.68 6.88 21.97
C THR A 151 15.28 5.54 22.57
N THR A 152 14.02 5.37 22.98
CA THR A 152 13.52 4.14 23.64
C THR A 152 12.34 3.51 22.92
N THR A 153 11.95 4.06 21.76
CA THR A 153 10.88 3.57 20.89
C THR A 153 11.40 3.54 19.45
N GLY A 154 10.77 2.74 18.58
CA GLY A 154 11.29 2.47 17.23
C GLY A 154 12.57 1.63 17.26
N LEU A 155 12.67 0.73 18.24
CA LEU A 155 13.72 -0.25 18.39
C LEU A 155 13.10 -1.62 18.08
N PHE A 156 13.72 -2.38 17.18
CA PHE A 156 13.26 -3.74 16.91
C PHE A 156 14.00 -4.71 17.84
N ASP A 157 13.26 -5.49 18.63
CA ASP A 157 13.84 -6.60 19.39
C ASP A 157 13.61 -7.92 18.66
N ARG A 158 14.69 -8.48 18.11
CA ARG A 158 14.66 -9.79 17.43
C ARG A 158 14.25 -10.92 18.37
N ALA A 159 14.48 -10.79 19.68
CA ALA A 159 14.13 -11.82 20.66
C ALA A 159 12.62 -11.91 20.93
N THR A 160 11.85 -10.87 20.61
CA THR A 160 10.39 -10.83 20.77
C THR A 160 9.64 -11.08 19.45
N ALA A 161 10.35 -11.51 18.40
CA ALA A 161 9.75 -11.78 17.11
C ALA A 161 8.70 -12.89 17.21
N THR A 162 7.55 -12.63 16.59
CA THR A 162 6.48 -13.62 16.45
C THR A 162 6.12 -13.81 14.99
N THR A 163 5.48 -14.93 14.72
CA THR A 163 4.78 -15.14 13.46
C THR A 163 3.67 -14.11 13.29
N GLY A 164 3.36 -13.80 12.04
CA GLY A 164 2.25 -12.98 11.60
C GLY A 164 1.90 -13.31 10.16
N PHE A 165 1.02 -12.51 9.55
CA PHE A 165 0.69 -12.67 8.15
C PHE A 165 0.44 -11.33 7.46
N ILE A 166 0.57 -11.35 6.13
CA ILE A 166 0.10 -10.31 5.23
C ILE A 166 -0.91 -10.95 4.29
N SER A 167 -2.14 -10.45 4.31
CA SER A 167 -3.22 -10.87 3.42
C SER A 167 -3.08 -10.13 2.09
N ILE A 168 -3.08 -10.88 1.00
CA ILE A 168 -2.78 -10.37 -0.34
C ILE A 168 -3.85 -10.87 -1.31
N THR A 169 -4.35 -9.98 -2.16
CA THR A 169 -5.18 -10.32 -3.32
C THR A 169 -4.31 -10.41 -4.56
N ASP A 170 -4.38 -11.53 -5.28
CA ASP A 170 -3.97 -11.64 -6.68
C ASP A 170 -5.03 -10.99 -7.57
N ASN A 171 -4.65 -9.96 -8.31
CA ASN A 171 -5.57 -9.23 -9.18
C ASN A 171 -5.79 -9.93 -10.54
N GLU A 172 -5.20 -11.11 -10.75
CA GLU A 172 -5.26 -11.93 -11.97
C GLU A 172 -4.68 -11.25 -13.23
N ASP A 173 -4.03 -10.09 -13.07
CA ASP A 173 -3.33 -9.34 -14.11
C ASP A 173 -1.80 -9.34 -13.91
N GLY A 174 -1.32 -10.13 -12.96
CA GLY A 174 0.08 -10.19 -12.55
C GLY A 174 0.47 -9.16 -11.49
N THR A 175 -0.49 -8.42 -10.94
CA THR A 175 -0.29 -7.51 -9.79
C THR A 175 -0.92 -8.07 -8.51
N TYR A 176 -0.45 -7.56 -7.37
CA TYR A 176 -0.85 -8.02 -6.05
C TYR A 176 -1.14 -6.83 -5.14
N THR A 177 -2.26 -6.88 -4.42
CA THR A 177 -2.70 -5.83 -3.50
C THR A 177 -2.71 -6.36 -2.07
N VAL A 178 -2.08 -5.65 -1.13
CA VAL A 178 -2.20 -5.97 0.30
C VAL A 178 -3.56 -5.52 0.81
N VAL A 179 -4.22 -6.42 1.54
CA VAL A 179 -5.55 -6.23 2.13
C VAL A 179 -5.45 -6.09 3.65
N ASP A 180 -4.50 -6.77 4.28
CA ASP A 180 -4.32 -6.66 5.73
C ASP A 180 -2.92 -7.13 6.15
N ARG A 181 -2.51 -6.74 7.36
CA ARG A 181 -1.29 -7.19 8.02
C ARG A 181 -1.54 -7.31 9.52
N ASP A 182 -1.37 -8.52 10.05
CA ASP A 182 -1.53 -8.80 11.48
C ASP A 182 -0.29 -9.49 12.09
N TYR A 183 0.01 -9.10 13.33
CA TYR A 183 1.02 -9.68 14.23
C TYR A 183 0.35 -9.98 15.59
N GLY A 184 -0.80 -10.64 15.61
CA GLY A 184 -1.57 -10.90 16.82
C GLY A 184 -2.56 -12.06 16.71
N SER A 185 -3.10 -12.45 17.87
CA SER A 185 -3.94 -13.65 18.08
C SER A 185 -5.45 -13.37 18.20
N GLY A 186 -5.89 -12.16 17.81
CA GLY A 186 -7.21 -11.63 18.22
C GLY A 186 -8.37 -11.84 17.23
N GLY A 187 -8.08 -12.16 15.97
CA GLY A 187 -9.09 -12.33 14.92
C GLY A 187 -9.34 -13.80 14.54
N PRO A 188 -10.36 -14.08 13.71
CA PRO A 188 -10.53 -15.39 13.06
C PRO A 188 -9.27 -15.81 12.25
N GLU A 189 -8.40 -14.85 11.91
CA GLU A 189 -7.13 -15.02 11.21
C GLU A 189 -5.94 -15.34 12.14
N GLY A 190 -6.14 -15.39 13.47
CA GLY A 190 -5.21 -16.06 14.39
C GLY A 190 -4.95 -17.54 14.01
N ALA A 191 -5.74 -18.08 13.07
CA ALA A 191 -5.61 -19.39 12.44
C ALA A 191 -4.29 -19.61 11.67
N PHE A 192 -3.50 -18.58 11.36
CA PHE A 192 -2.20 -18.72 10.68
C PHE A 192 -1.02 -18.99 11.62
N GLY A 193 -1.32 -19.34 12.88
CA GLY A 193 -0.33 -19.46 13.93
C GLY A 193 0.31 -18.12 14.25
N SER A 194 -0.40 -16.99 14.04
CA SER A 194 0.06 -15.63 14.36
C SER A 194 0.27 -15.47 15.87
N GLY A 195 1.34 -14.77 16.25
CA GLY A 195 1.72 -14.57 17.65
C GLY A 195 2.55 -15.70 18.28
N GLU A 196 2.92 -16.73 17.53
CA GLU A 196 3.86 -17.75 17.98
C GLU A 196 5.30 -17.22 17.92
N PRO A 197 6.17 -17.52 18.90
CA PRO A 197 7.59 -17.15 18.81
C PRO A 197 8.24 -17.72 17.55
N CYS A 198 9.06 -16.90 16.88
CA CYS A 198 9.81 -17.32 15.70
C CYS A 198 11.29 -16.88 15.80
N ASP A 199 12.15 -17.43 14.94
CA ASP A 199 13.57 -17.08 14.93
C ASP A 199 13.77 -15.67 14.33
N GLY A 200 13.88 -14.68 15.21
CA GLY A 200 14.12 -13.30 14.80
C GLY A 200 15.56 -12.98 14.39
N SER A 201 16.51 -13.91 14.57
CA SER A 201 17.95 -13.63 14.41
C SER A 201 18.35 -13.16 13.00
N THR A 202 17.55 -13.52 12.00
CA THR A 202 17.77 -13.16 10.59
C THR A 202 16.81 -12.10 10.06
N ILE A 203 15.97 -11.51 10.93
CA ILE A 203 15.02 -10.48 10.49
C ILE A 203 15.78 -9.24 10.00
N PRO A 204 15.53 -8.79 8.76
CA PRO A 204 16.11 -7.57 8.24
C PRO A 204 15.43 -6.38 8.89
N VAL A 205 16.21 -5.60 9.64
CA VAL A 205 15.75 -4.37 10.28
C VAL A 205 16.33 -3.21 9.51
N GLY A 206 15.50 -2.55 8.72
CA GLY A 206 15.91 -1.47 7.83
C GLY A 206 15.50 -0.12 8.36
N ARG A 207 16.44 0.81 8.56
CA ARG A 207 16.13 2.22 8.87
C ARG A 207 16.30 3.12 7.67
N TYR A 208 15.43 4.12 7.51
CA TYR A 208 15.68 5.19 6.56
C TYR A 208 16.98 5.91 6.92
N ARG A 209 17.84 6.14 5.92
CA ARG A 209 19.12 6.86 6.13
C ARG A 209 18.92 8.30 6.59
N ILE A 210 17.81 8.88 6.18
CA ILE A 210 17.36 10.20 6.63
C ILE A 210 16.13 9.94 7.49
N THR A 211 16.27 10.13 8.80
CA THR A 211 15.15 10.01 9.73
C THR A 211 14.09 11.04 9.36
N PRO A 212 12.85 10.61 9.07
CA PRO A 212 11.76 11.54 8.81
C PRO A 212 11.50 12.44 10.03
N PRO A 213 11.15 13.72 9.83
CA PRO A 213 10.74 14.56 10.93
C PRO A 213 9.41 14.07 11.51
N PHE A 214 9.24 14.22 12.82
CA PHE A 214 7.95 14.04 13.47
C PHE A 214 6.92 15.05 12.93
N PRO A 215 5.68 14.62 12.64
CA PRO A 215 4.58 15.54 12.33
C PRO A 215 4.33 16.53 13.47
N ARG A 216 4.05 17.79 13.15
CA ARG A 216 3.67 18.78 14.17
C ARG A 216 2.22 18.58 14.62
N LEU A 217 2.01 18.45 15.92
CA LEU A 217 0.67 18.31 16.49
C LEU A 217 -0.04 19.68 16.67
N PRO A 218 -1.38 19.71 16.60
CA PRO A 218 -2.26 18.59 16.21
C PRO A 218 -2.20 18.35 14.70
N VAL A 219 -2.14 17.08 14.29
CA VAL A 219 -2.26 16.70 12.87
C VAL A 219 -3.75 16.75 12.51
N THR A 220 -4.24 17.90 12.07
CA THR A 220 -5.66 18.06 11.68
C THR A 220 -5.92 17.78 10.19
N LYS A 221 -4.86 17.70 9.38
CA LYS A 221 -4.90 17.33 7.97
C LYS A 221 -3.57 16.68 7.57
N ALA A 222 -3.62 15.72 6.65
CA ALA A 222 -2.44 15.19 5.98
C ALA A 222 -1.93 16.16 4.91
N GLN A 223 -0.63 16.10 4.57
CA GLN A 223 -0.05 16.92 3.50
C GLN A 223 -0.76 16.69 2.16
N LYS A 224 -1.06 15.42 1.86
CA LYS A 224 -1.91 15.01 0.75
C LYS A 224 -2.86 13.90 1.25
N PRO A 225 -4.18 14.17 1.43
CA PRO A 225 -5.15 13.14 1.77
C PRO A 225 -5.38 12.18 0.58
N PRO A 226 -6.03 11.02 0.78
CA PRO A 226 -6.39 10.14 -0.32
C PRO A 226 -7.28 10.85 -1.36
N ARG A 227 -7.01 10.66 -2.68
CA ARG A 227 -7.73 11.39 -3.77
C ARG A 227 -9.24 11.26 -3.71
N TYR A 228 -9.74 10.10 -3.33
CA TYR A 228 -11.17 9.82 -3.28
C TYR A 228 -11.88 10.51 -2.11
N LEU A 229 -11.13 11.06 -1.15
CA LEU A 229 -11.67 11.89 -0.06
C LEU A 229 -11.57 13.39 -0.34
N ASP A 230 -10.83 13.81 -1.37
CA ASP A 230 -10.62 15.22 -1.75
C ASP A 230 -11.77 15.78 -2.61
N THR A 231 -12.86 15.02 -2.83
CA THR A 231 -13.99 15.42 -3.68
C THR A 231 -15.12 16.15 -2.93
N ALA A 232 -14.87 16.60 -1.70
CA ALA A 232 -15.86 17.29 -0.88
C ALA A 232 -15.35 18.66 -0.43
N ASP A 233 -15.18 19.58 -1.38
CA ASP A 233 -15.18 21.03 -1.16
C ASP A 233 -16.23 21.70 -2.06
#